data_AF-K1TJH3-F1
#
_entry.id   AF-K1TJH3-F1
#
_cell.length_a   1.000
_cell.length_b   1.000
_cell.length_c   1.000
_cell.angle_alpha   90.00
_cell.angle_beta   90.00
_cell.angle_gamma   90.00
#
_symmetry.space_group_name_H-M   'P 1'
#
loop_
_entity.id
_entity.type
_entity.pdbx_description
1 polymer ?
#
loop_
_entity_poly.entity_id
_entity_poly.type
_entity_poly.pdbx_seq_one_letter_code
_entity_poly.pdbx_strand_id
1 'polypeptide(L)'
;TEFTDIVAISQMTPGPIAINSATYVGYTVGMQAGDNTLLGILGSAIATLAVCLPSLTVMLLLTRFFLRLKGNAILAGAMAGMKPVVIGMIASAALLLMFPASHEGESFIDGWSWAIFGVCVLASWRKVNPILLIVLSAIAGILIYHIF
;
A
#
# COMPACT_ATOMS: atom_id res chain seq x y z
N THR A 1 7.14 18.57 -1.63
CA THR A 1 8.28 17.69 -1.33
C THR A 1 8.07 17.00 0.00
N GLU A 2 7.75 17.73 1.08
CA GLU A 2 7.51 17.15 2.42
C GLU A 2 6.46 16.02 2.45
N PHE A 3 5.32 16.17 1.74
CA PHE A 3 4.33 15.09 1.63
C PHE A 3 4.87 13.83 0.94
N THR A 4 5.64 13.99 -0.14
CA THR A 4 6.27 12.88 -0.87
C THR A 4 7.27 12.15 0.02
N ASP A 5 8.06 12.89 0.80
CA ASP A 5 9.03 12.32 1.73
C ASP A 5 8.34 11.58 2.88
N ILE A 6 7.24 12.13 3.42
CA ILE A 6 6.43 11.46 4.45
C ILE A 6 5.85 10.15 3.89
N VAL A 7 5.32 10.17 2.66
CA VAL A 7 4.78 8.97 2.00
C VAL A 7 5.90 7.95 1.78
N ALA A 8 7.08 8.38 1.33
CA ALA A 8 8.23 7.51 1.15
C ALA A 8 8.65 6.83 2.47
N ILE A 9 8.83 7.63 3.54
CA ILE A 9 9.18 7.14 4.90
C ILE A 9 8.12 6.18 5.43
N SER A 10 6.85 6.47 5.18
CA SER A 10 5.73 5.63 5.64
C SER A 10 5.63 4.30 4.90
N GLN A 11 6.03 4.24 3.63
CA GLN A 11 6.02 3.01 2.83
C GLN A 11 7.27 2.15 3.01
N MET A 12 8.43 2.74 3.33
CA MET A 12 9.65 1.98 3.63
C MET A 12 9.64 1.33 5.02
N THR A 13 8.82 1.83 5.94
CA THR A 13 8.57 1.20 7.24
C THR A 13 7.39 0.23 7.16
N PRO A 14 7.50 -0.99 7.72
CA PRO A 14 6.40 -1.95 7.68
C PRO A 14 5.22 -1.44 8.52
N GLY A 15 4.06 -1.26 7.90
CA GLY A 15 2.84 -0.87 8.61
C GLY A 15 1.85 -0.09 7.74
N PRO A 16 0.67 0.28 8.29
CA PRO A 16 -0.29 1.12 7.59
C PRO A 16 0.27 2.54 7.40
N ILE A 17 0.20 3.07 6.18
CA ILE A 17 0.71 4.41 5.83
C ILE A 17 0.19 5.47 6.81
N ALA A 18 -1.11 5.43 7.15
CA ALA A 18 -1.72 6.39 8.06
C ALA A 18 -1.08 6.42 9.46
N ILE A 19 -0.72 5.25 10.01
CA ILE A 19 -0.09 5.15 11.34
C ILE A 19 1.34 5.65 11.26
N ASN A 20 2.13 5.15 10.30
CA ASN A 20 3.53 5.53 10.14
C ASN A 20 3.67 7.04 9.86
N SER A 21 2.80 7.60 9.01
CA SER A 21 2.73 9.04 8.75
C SER A 21 2.33 9.82 9.99
N ALA A 22 1.34 9.37 10.76
CA ALA A 22 0.91 10.05 11.99
C ALA A 22 2.01 10.08 13.05
N THR A 23 2.73 8.96 13.22
CA THR A 23 3.87 8.87 14.14
C THR A 23 4.97 9.83 13.73
N TYR A 24 5.34 9.87 12.45
CA TYR A 24 6.37 10.77 11.93
C TYR A 24 5.98 12.25 12.07
N VAL A 25 4.79 12.62 11.60
CA VAL A 25 4.28 13.99 11.68
C VAL A 25 4.13 14.45 13.13
N GLY A 26 3.66 13.57 14.02
CA GLY A 26 3.58 13.87 15.45
C GLY A 26 4.96 14.10 16.08
N TYR A 27 5.97 13.34 15.66
CA TYR A 27 7.34 13.54 16.11
C TYR A 27 7.92 14.87 15.64
N THR A 28 7.77 15.20 14.34
CA THR A 28 8.31 16.44 13.78
C THR A 28 7.64 17.68 14.40
N VAL A 29 6.32 17.67 14.54
CA VAL A 29 5.58 18.75 15.20
C VAL A 29 5.93 18.85 16.69
N GLY A 30 6.10 17.72 17.39
CA GLY A 30 6.51 17.69 18.79
C GLY A 30 7.91 18.27 19.02
N MET A 31 8.86 18.00 18.12
CA MET A 31 10.21 18.59 18.15
C MET A 31 10.19 20.09 17.81
N GLN A 32 9.28 20.55 16.95
CA GLN A 32 9.10 21.98 16.65
C GLN A 32 8.49 22.76 17.82
N ALA A 33 7.69 22.11 18.67
CA ALA A 33 7.05 22.73 19.83
C ALA A 33 8.00 22.92 21.03
N GLY A 34 9.15 22.26 21.06
CA GLY A 34 10.21 22.51 22.04
C GLY A 34 11.44 21.62 21.84
N ASP A 35 12.60 22.11 22.25
CA ASP A 35 13.93 21.50 22.03
C ASP A 35 14.19 20.18 22.79
N ASN A 36 13.15 19.57 23.38
CA ASN A 36 13.28 18.33 24.14
C ASN A 36 12.80 17.13 23.31
N THR A 37 13.65 16.10 23.20
CA THR A 37 13.32 14.83 22.53
C THR A 37 12.06 14.14 23.08
N LEU A 38 11.74 14.40 24.35
CA LEU A 38 10.51 13.91 25.00
C LEU A 38 9.24 14.48 24.36
N LEU A 39 9.24 15.74 23.91
CA LEU A 39 8.09 16.37 23.25
C LEU A 39 7.84 15.74 21.88
N GLY A 40 8.90 15.39 21.14
CA GLY A 40 8.79 14.61 19.91
C GLY A 40 8.15 13.24 20.14
N ILE A 41 8.59 12.49 21.15
CA ILE A 41 8.03 11.16 21.48
C ILE A 41 6.57 11.27 21.93
N LEU A 42 6.23 12.26 22.74
CA LEU A 42 4.83 12.48 23.16
C LEU A 42 3.97 12.92 21.98
N GLY A 43 4.47 13.78 21.11
CA GLY A 43 3.79 14.20 19.88
C GLY A 43 3.48 13.02 18.96
N SER A 44 4.42 12.09 18.79
CA SER A 44 4.21 10.88 17.99
C SER A 44 3.17 9.95 18.62
N ALA A 45 3.20 9.75 19.93
CA ALA A 45 2.22 8.93 20.65
C ALA A 45 0.81 9.52 20.57
N ILE A 46 0.66 10.83 20.79
CA ILE A 46 -0.63 11.53 20.73
C ILE A 46 -1.19 11.49 19.31
N ALA A 47 -0.40 11.81 18.30
CA ALA A 47 -0.84 11.79 16.91
C ALA A 47 -1.26 10.39 16.45
N THR A 48 -0.51 9.36 16.85
CA THR A 48 -0.84 7.97 16.51
C THR A 48 -2.14 7.53 17.17
N LEU A 49 -2.34 7.84 18.46
CA LEU A 49 -3.59 7.55 19.16
C LEU A 49 -4.77 8.30 18.54
N ALA A 50 -4.59 9.58 18.21
CA ALA A 50 -5.61 10.41 17.58
C ALA A 50 -6.08 9.84 16.23
N VAL A 51 -5.18 9.29 15.42
CA VAL A 51 -5.52 8.65 14.14
C VAL A 51 -6.20 7.29 14.32
N CYS A 52 -5.85 6.54 15.37
CA CYS A 52 -6.47 5.26 15.67
C CYS A 52 -7.91 5.38 16.22
N LEU A 53 -8.20 6.42 17.01
CA LEU A 53 -9.51 6.66 17.62
C LEU A 53 -10.71 6.68 16.64
N PRO A 54 -10.68 7.41 15.52
CA PRO A 54 -11.80 7.43 14.58
C PRO A 54 -12.01 6.05 13.93
N SER A 55 -10.93 5.35 13.56
CA SER A 55 -11.03 3.99 13.01
C SER A 55 -11.67 3.02 14.01
N LEU A 56 -11.25 3.08 15.27
CA LEU A 56 -11.81 2.27 16.35
C LEU A 56 -13.30 2.58 16.58
N THR A 57 -13.66 3.86 16.59
CA THR A 57 -15.05 4.30 16.76
C THR A 57 -15.94 3.80 15.64
N VAL A 58 -15.53 3.97 14.39
CA VAL A 58 -16.28 3.49 13.22
C VAL A 58 -16.39 1.97 13.23
N MET A 59 -15.31 1.25 13.57
CA MET A 59 -15.32 -0.21 13.63
C MET A 59 -16.29 -0.74 14.69
N LEU A 60 -16.32 -0.13 15.88
CA LEU A 60 -17.28 -0.51 16.93
C LEU A 60 -18.73 -0.29 16.50
N LEU A 61 -19.01 0.85 15.86
CA LEU A 61 -20.34 1.16 15.32
C LEU A 61 -20.76 0.16 14.24
N LEU A 62 -19.89 -0.07 13.26
CA LEU A 62 -20.14 -1.03 12.18
C LEU A 62 -20.32 -2.44 12.70
N THR A 63 -19.49 -2.88 13.66
CA THR A 63 -19.61 -4.21 14.26
C THR A 63 -20.95 -4.38 14.98
N ARG A 64 -21.40 -3.36 15.72
CA ARG A 64 -22.70 -3.39 16.40
C ARG A 64 -23.85 -3.52 15.40
N PHE A 65 -23.81 -2.77 14.30
CA PHE A 65 -24.81 -2.84 13.22
C PHE A 65 -24.75 -4.18 12.49
N PHE A 66 -23.55 -4.67 12.18
CA PHE A 66 -23.31 -5.95 11.55
C PHE A 66 -23.89 -7.11 12.37
N LEU A 67 -23.62 -7.16 13.67
CA LEU A 67 -24.14 -8.20 14.55
C LEU A 67 -25.67 -8.19 14.64
N ARG A 68 -26.30 -7.01 14.56
CA ARG A 68 -27.76 -6.86 14.51
C ARG A 68 -28.36 -7.38 13.20
N LEU A 69 -27.64 -7.29 12.09
CA LEU A 69 -28.14 -7.58 10.74
C LEU A 69 -27.59 -8.88 10.13
N LYS A 70 -26.70 -9.59 10.83
CA LYS A 70 -26.03 -10.81 10.37
C LYS A 70 -26.98 -11.89 9.84
N GLY A 71 -28.24 -11.91 10.27
CA GLY A 71 -29.27 -12.85 9.79
C GLY A 71 -29.94 -12.46 8.47
N ASN A 72 -29.69 -11.28 7.92
CA ASN A 72 -30.33 -10.81 6.68
C ASN A 72 -29.56 -11.32 5.45
N ALA A 73 -30.27 -11.96 4.51
CA ALA A 73 -29.72 -12.46 3.25
C ALA A 73 -29.02 -11.37 2.42
N ILE A 74 -29.51 -10.11 2.50
CA ILE A 74 -28.90 -8.97 1.80
C ILE A 74 -27.47 -8.70 2.31
N LEU A 75 -27.27 -8.72 3.63
CA LEU A 75 -25.95 -8.48 4.23
C LEU A 75 -24.98 -9.63 3.91
N ALA A 76 -25.47 -10.88 3.96
CA ALA A 76 -24.69 -12.04 3.55
C ALA A 76 -24.26 -11.97 2.08
N GLY A 77 -25.16 -11.55 1.19
CA GLY A 77 -24.86 -11.30 -0.22
C GLY A 77 -23.81 -10.20 -0.43
N ALA A 78 -23.95 -9.07 0.29
CA ALA A 78 -22.97 -7.98 0.24
C ALA A 78 -21.57 -8.43 0.73
N MET A 79 -21.50 -9.21 1.80
CA MET A 79 -20.24 -9.78 2.29
C MET A 79 -19.63 -10.76 1.29
N ALA A 80 -20.44 -11.59 0.63
CA ALA A 80 -19.97 -12.50 -0.40
C ALA A 80 -19.37 -11.75 -1.61
N GLY A 81 -19.95 -10.59 -1.95
CA GLY A 81 -19.44 -9.70 -3.01
C GLY A 81 -18.13 -9.00 -2.68
N MET A 82 -17.73 -8.91 -1.41
CA MET A 82 -16.51 -8.19 -1.01
C MET A 82 -15.24 -8.85 -1.56
N LYS A 83 -15.17 -10.19 -1.57
CA LYS A 83 -14.01 -10.93 -2.10
C LYS A 83 -13.74 -10.65 -3.59
N PRO A 84 -14.69 -10.82 -4.52
CA PRO A 84 -14.46 -10.51 -5.92
C PRO A 84 -14.22 -9.02 -6.17
N VAL A 85 -14.81 -8.11 -5.38
CA VAL A 85 -14.54 -6.67 -5.48
C VAL A 85 -13.08 -6.36 -5.17
N VAL A 86 -12.50 -6.93 -4.12
CA VAL A 86 -11.07 -6.74 -3.80
C VAL A 86 -10.18 -7.26 -4.93
N ILE A 87 -10.49 -8.44 -5.48
CA ILE A 87 -9.74 -8.99 -6.63
C ILE A 87 -9.85 -8.06 -7.84
N GLY A 88 -11.04 -7.54 -8.13
CA GLY A 88 -11.28 -6.59 -9.22
C GLY A 88 -10.53 -5.28 -9.04
N MET A 89 -10.48 -4.74 -7.81
CA MET A 89 -9.71 -3.55 -7.50
C MET A 89 -8.20 -3.78 -7.69
N ILE A 90 -7.65 -4.90 -7.21
CA ILE A 90 -6.24 -5.24 -7.42
C ILE A 90 -5.94 -5.40 -8.92
N ALA A 91 -6.81 -6.07 -9.67
CA ALA A 91 -6.67 -6.23 -11.11
C ALA A 91 -6.71 -4.88 -11.84
N SER A 92 -7.62 -3.97 -11.44
CA SER A 92 -7.69 -2.62 -12.02
C SER A 92 -6.41 -1.81 -11.77
N ALA A 93 -5.86 -1.87 -10.56
CA ALA A 93 -4.59 -1.22 -10.24
C ALA A 93 -3.44 -1.80 -11.07
N ALA A 94 -3.38 -3.13 -11.23
CA ALA A 94 -2.39 -3.77 -12.08
C ALA A 94 -2.51 -3.33 -13.56
N LEU A 95 -3.73 -3.22 -14.09
CA LEU A 95 -3.97 -2.75 -15.45
C LEU A 95 -3.59 -1.29 -15.64
N LEU A 96 -3.87 -0.42 -14.67
CA LEU A 96 -3.46 0.99 -14.72
C LEU A 96 -1.94 1.16 -14.71
N LEU A 97 -1.23 0.29 -13.97
CA LEU A 97 0.24 0.26 -13.98
C LEU A 97 0.81 -0.35 -15.27
N MET A 98 0.08 -1.30 -15.87
CA MET A 98 0.49 -1.97 -17.11
C MET A 98 0.28 -1.09 -18.34
N PHE A 99 -0.83 -0.36 -18.40
CA PHE A 99 -1.20 0.54 -19.49
C PHE A 99 -1.40 1.96 -18.94
N PRO A 100 -0.31 2.70 -18.68
CA PRO A 100 -0.40 4.05 -18.17
C PRO A 100 -1.13 4.97 -19.16
N ALA A 101 -1.91 5.93 -18.64
CA ALA A 101 -2.72 6.83 -19.48
C ALA A 101 -1.89 7.88 -20.24
N SER A 102 -0.60 8.02 -19.92
CA SER A 102 0.33 8.99 -20.50
C SER A 102 1.56 8.27 -21.06
N HIS A 103 1.94 8.60 -22.30
CA HIS A 103 3.06 8.00 -23.03
C HIS A 103 4.46 8.31 -22.43
N GLU A 104 4.55 9.13 -21.38
CA GLU A 104 5.81 9.52 -20.74
C GLU A 104 6.35 8.47 -19.74
N GLY A 105 5.77 7.27 -19.70
CA GLY A 105 6.16 6.21 -18.77
C GLY A 105 5.60 4.85 -19.15
N GLU A 106 5.62 4.49 -20.43
CA GLU A 106 5.17 3.17 -20.92
C GLU A 106 5.87 2.04 -20.13
N SER A 107 5.12 1.25 -19.35
CA SER A 107 5.68 0.09 -18.63
C SER A 107 6.18 -1.01 -19.57
N PHE A 108 5.75 -1.00 -20.84
CA PHE A 108 6.08 -1.98 -21.87
C PHE A 108 6.66 -1.29 -23.10
N ILE A 109 7.91 -0.83 -22.97
CA ILE A 109 8.64 -0.13 -24.02
C ILE A 109 9.01 -1.08 -25.18
N ASP A 110 9.39 -2.34 -24.87
CA ASP A 110 9.88 -3.32 -25.86
C ASP A 110 9.38 -4.75 -25.62
N GLY A 111 9.60 -5.62 -26.61
CA GLY A 111 9.36 -7.06 -26.52
C GLY A 111 10.13 -7.76 -25.38
N TRP A 112 11.27 -7.19 -24.94
CA TRP A 112 12.00 -7.68 -23.77
C TRP A 112 11.24 -7.44 -22.45
N SER A 113 10.53 -6.32 -22.29
CA SER A 113 9.67 -6.07 -21.12
C SER A 113 8.52 -7.07 -21.05
N TRP A 114 7.93 -7.40 -22.20
CA TRP A 114 6.92 -8.47 -22.30
C TRP A 114 7.46 -9.84 -21.94
N ALA A 115 8.71 -10.14 -22.33
CA ALA A 115 9.38 -11.39 -21.98
C ALA A 115 9.64 -11.50 -20.46
N ILE A 116 10.17 -10.44 -19.83
CA ILE A 116 10.39 -10.39 -18.37
C ILE A 116 9.06 -10.57 -17.63
N PHE A 117 8.02 -9.84 -18.04
CA PHE A 117 6.68 -9.96 -17.47
C PHE A 117 6.14 -11.40 -17.57
N GLY A 118 6.22 -12.02 -18.75
CA GLY A 118 5.78 -13.39 -18.97
C GLY A 118 6.51 -14.41 -18.10
N VAL A 119 7.83 -14.26 -17.95
CA VAL A 119 8.65 -15.11 -17.04
C VAL A 119 8.24 -14.91 -15.59
N CYS A 120 8.03 -13.65 -15.15
CA CYS A 120 7.58 -13.35 -13.79
C CYS A 120 6.20 -13.94 -13.49
N VAL A 121 5.25 -13.86 -14.42
CA VAL A 121 3.91 -14.47 -14.28
C VAL A 121 4.02 -15.99 -14.16
N LEU A 122 4.79 -16.63 -15.04
CA LEU A 122 4.99 -18.09 -15.01
C LEU A 122 5.67 -18.54 -13.71
N ALA A 123 6.68 -17.80 -13.25
CA ALA A 123 7.38 -18.08 -12.01
C ALA A 123 6.49 -17.85 -10.77
N SER A 124 5.59 -16.86 -10.83
CA SER A 124 4.58 -16.64 -9.79
C SER A 124 3.61 -17.81 -9.68
N TRP A 125 3.17 -18.40 -10.81
CA TRP A 125 2.37 -19.64 -10.79
C TRP A 125 3.10 -20.84 -10.20
N ARG A 126 4.43 -20.88 -10.31
CA ARG A 126 5.29 -21.90 -9.67
C ARG A 126 5.54 -21.62 -8.18
N LYS A 127 4.90 -20.62 -7.59
CA LYS A 127 5.04 -20.20 -6.18
C LYS A 127 6.47 -19.80 -5.80
N VAL A 128 7.21 -19.22 -6.73
CA VAL A 128 8.54 -18.64 -6.44
C VAL A 128 8.38 -17.45 -5.50
N ASN A 129 9.37 -17.24 -4.62
CA ASN A 129 9.34 -16.14 -3.64
C ASN A 129 9.22 -14.77 -4.35
N PRO A 130 8.18 -13.96 -4.05
CA PRO A 130 7.98 -12.65 -4.69
C PRO A 130 9.17 -11.70 -4.54
N ILE A 131 9.88 -11.74 -3.40
CA ILE A 131 11.06 -10.90 -3.17
C ILE A 131 12.14 -11.24 -4.18
N LEU A 132 12.36 -12.53 -4.42
CA LEU A 132 13.35 -13.01 -5.39
C LEU A 132 12.94 -12.64 -6.82
N LEU A 133 11.65 -12.70 -7.15
CA LEU A 133 11.14 -12.26 -8.44
C LEU A 133 11.42 -10.77 -8.69
N ILE A 134 11.14 -9.91 -7.71
CA ILE A 134 11.38 -8.46 -7.79
C ILE A 134 12.87 -8.18 -8.03
N VAL A 135 13.75 -8.82 -7.26
CA VAL A 135 15.20 -8.63 -7.38
C VAL A 135 15.72 -9.11 -8.73
N LEU A 136 15.32 -10.30 -9.18
CA LEU A 136 15.74 -10.84 -10.48
C LEU A 136 15.21 -10.02 -11.65
N SER A 137 13.96 -9.56 -11.62
CA SER A 137 13.41 -8.71 -12.68
C SER A 137 14.11 -7.34 -12.72
N ALA A 138 14.45 -6.77 -11.56
CA ALA A 138 15.20 -5.51 -11.49
C ALA A 138 16.61 -5.67 -12.07
N ILE A 139 17.33 -6.73 -11.70
CA ILE A 139 18.66 -7.02 -12.25
C ILE A 139 18.57 -7.25 -13.78
N ALA A 140 17.60 -8.04 -14.23
CA ALA A 140 17.40 -8.31 -15.65
C ALA A 140 17.11 -7.02 -16.44
N GLY A 141 16.24 -6.14 -15.92
CA GLY A 141 15.94 -4.85 -16.53
C GLY A 141 17.17 -3.95 -16.65
N ILE A 142 17.97 -3.82 -15.59
CA ILE A 142 19.20 -3.03 -15.61
C ILE A 142 20.20 -3.60 -16.64
N LEU A 143 20.41 -4.92 -16.66
CA LEU A 143 21.35 -5.54 -17.60
C LEU A 143 20.92 -5.33 -19.06
N ILE A 144 19.62 -5.45 -19.37
CA ILE A 144 19.13 -5.32 -20.74
C ILE A 144 19.24 -3.87 -21.22
N TYR A 145 18.80 -2.89 -20.41
CA TYR A 145 18.70 -1.49 -20.83
C TYR A 145 19.95 -0.64 -20.57
N HIS A 146 20.92 -1.12 -19.78
CA HIS A 146 22.19 -0.42 -19.55
C HIS A 146 23.35 -0.99 -20.39
N ILE A 147 23.27 -2.25 -20.85
CA ILE A 147 24.34 -2.87 -21.65
C ILE A 147 24.05 -2.79 -23.15
N PHE A 148 22.78 -2.84 -23.55
CA PHE A 148 22.32 -2.62 -24.93
C PHE A 148 21.66 -1.24 -25.05
#